data_AF-A0A517R9X2-F1
#
_entry.id   AF-A0A517R9X2-F1
#
_cell.length_a   1.000
_cell.length_b   1.000
_cell.length_c   1.000
_cell.angle_alpha   90.00
_cell.angle_beta   90.00
_cell.angle_gamma   90.00
#
_symmetry.space_group_name_H-M   'P 1'
#
loop_
_entity.id
_entity.type
_entity.pdbx_description
1 polymer ?
#
loop_
_entity_poly.entity_id
_entity_poly.type
_entity_poly.pdbx_seq_one_letter_code
_entity_poly.pdbx_strand_id
1 'polypeptide(L)'
;MTLQHRTRSDFQDQIWNRKIYLTEILLLDSIDDWARSDEDFPVKDVVSGILHLFSSRCEPESINDRQLQVYLHKHVESPEVEYSLTWPKRTATEGQELIDLISQTLSSAIAEWNHHGSHNLTVSSVLEQIVDQIMKQQYVVFHHHETTTRDQGGFNGKVKS
;
A
#
# COMPACT_ATOMS: atom_id res chain seq x y z
N MET A 1 -19.10 -17.15 8.56
CA MET A 1 -19.19 -15.67 8.69
C MET A 1 -18.89 -15.09 7.33
N THR A 2 -19.88 -14.47 6.69
CA THR A 2 -19.68 -13.73 5.44
C THR A 2 -19.11 -12.36 5.80
N LEU A 3 -17.88 -12.08 5.34
CA LEU A 3 -17.23 -10.78 5.45
C LEU A 3 -18.17 -9.75 4.80
N GLN A 4 -18.86 -8.94 5.61
CA GLN A 4 -19.64 -7.82 5.10
C GLN A 4 -18.67 -6.74 4.65
N HIS A 5 -18.32 -6.75 3.36
CA HIS A 5 -17.66 -5.64 2.69
C HIS A 5 -18.51 -4.38 2.91
N ARG A 6 -18.07 -3.47 3.78
CA ARG A 6 -18.64 -2.13 3.81
C ARG A 6 -18.28 -1.44 2.49
N THR A 7 -19.30 -0.96 1.81
CA THR A 7 -19.19 -0.18 0.57
C THR A 7 -18.44 1.11 0.91
N ARG A 8 -17.26 1.31 0.34
CA ARG A 8 -16.53 2.58 0.36
C ARG A 8 -17.40 3.66 -0.30
N SER A 9 -17.23 4.93 0.07
CA SER A 9 -17.87 6.00 -0.69
C SER A 9 -17.19 6.15 -2.06
N ASP A 10 -17.90 6.69 -3.05
CA ASP A 10 -17.34 6.92 -4.40
C ASP A 10 -16.02 7.71 -4.35
N PHE A 11 -15.91 8.67 -3.42
CA PHE A 11 -14.67 9.42 -3.19
C PHE A 11 -13.54 8.55 -2.60
N GLN A 12 -13.85 7.67 -1.66
CA GLN A 12 -12.87 6.72 -1.12
C GLN A 12 -12.42 5.71 -2.18
N ASP A 13 -13.31 5.30 -3.07
CA ASP A 13 -12.98 4.44 -4.21
C ASP A 13 -12.09 5.17 -5.23
N GLN A 14 -12.34 6.45 -5.49
CA GLN A 14 -11.46 7.28 -6.33
C GLN A 14 -10.05 7.41 -5.74
N ILE A 15 -9.96 7.72 -4.44
CA ILE A 15 -8.67 7.76 -3.72
C ILE A 15 -7.96 6.41 -3.82
N TRP A 16 -8.69 5.32 -3.61
CA TRP A 16 -8.12 3.98 -3.66
C TRP A 16 -7.59 3.61 -5.04
N ASN A 17 -8.38 3.88 -6.07
CA ASN A 17 -7.99 3.65 -7.46
C ASN A 17 -6.78 4.51 -7.83
N ARG A 18 -6.69 5.75 -7.33
CA ARG A 18 -5.51 6.60 -7.53
C ARG A 18 -4.26 6.02 -6.86
N LYS A 19 -4.38 5.44 -5.65
CA LYS A 19 -3.25 4.78 -4.96
C LYS A 19 -2.76 3.53 -5.71
N ILE A 20 -3.69 2.72 -6.22
CA ILE A 20 -3.36 1.57 -7.06
C ILE A 20 -2.62 2.03 -8.32
N TYR A 21 -3.16 3.03 -9.02
CA TYR A 21 -2.54 3.59 -10.22
C TYR A 21 -1.12 4.11 -9.96
N LEU A 22 -0.90 4.86 -8.88
CA LEU A 22 0.43 5.34 -8.52
C LEU A 22 1.38 4.17 -8.18
N THR A 23 0.86 3.09 -7.60
CA THR A 23 1.66 1.90 -7.32
C THR A 23 2.09 1.20 -8.61
N GLU A 24 1.19 1.11 -9.60
CA GLU A 24 1.52 0.59 -10.93
C GLU A 24 2.64 1.41 -11.60
N ILE A 25 2.51 2.74 -11.57
CA ILE A 25 3.54 3.66 -12.10
C ILE A 25 4.87 3.47 -11.39
N LEU A 26 4.88 3.38 -10.04
CA LEU A 26 6.10 3.13 -9.27
C LEU A 26 6.77 1.83 -9.70
N LEU A 27 6.00 0.74 -9.85
CA LEU A 27 6.55 -0.56 -10.27
C LEU A 27 7.12 -0.49 -11.69
N LEU A 28 6.39 0.13 -12.63
CA LEU A 28 6.85 0.30 -14.01
C LEU A 28 8.15 1.11 -14.08
N ASP A 29 8.17 2.28 -13.45
CA ASP A 29 9.35 3.15 -13.47
C ASP A 29 10.56 2.47 -12.81
N SER A 30 10.36 1.80 -11.67
CA SER A 30 11.45 1.08 -10.99
C SER A 30 11.99 -0.10 -11.81
N ILE A 31 11.16 -0.80 -12.56
CA ILE A 31 11.61 -1.86 -13.48
C ILE A 31 12.36 -1.25 -14.65
N ASP A 32 11.85 -0.18 -15.25
CA ASP A 32 12.48 0.52 -16.38
C ASP A 32 13.86 1.05 -16.01
N ASP A 33 14.01 1.64 -14.83
CA ASP A 33 15.28 2.14 -14.32
C ASP A 33 16.24 1.00 -13.99
N TRP A 34 15.77 -0.02 -13.27
CA TRP A 34 16.58 -1.18 -12.93
C TRP A 34 17.09 -1.91 -14.18
N ALA A 35 16.24 -2.12 -15.19
CA ALA A 35 16.61 -2.78 -16.44
C ALA A 35 17.64 -2.00 -17.27
N ARG A 36 17.80 -0.69 -17.02
CA ARG A 36 18.83 0.17 -17.62
C ARG A 36 20.06 0.31 -16.74
N SER A 37 20.02 -0.19 -15.50
CA SER A 37 21.11 -0.14 -14.53
C SER A 37 21.88 -1.45 -14.48
N ASP A 38 23.14 -1.38 -14.06
CA ASP A 38 23.93 -2.57 -13.70
C ASP A 38 23.76 -2.94 -12.21
N GLU A 39 22.78 -2.35 -11.52
CA GLU A 39 22.57 -2.48 -10.07
C GLU A 39 21.48 -3.50 -9.73
N ASP A 40 21.44 -3.91 -8.46
CA ASP A 40 20.35 -4.74 -7.94
C ASP A 40 19.04 -3.95 -7.89
N PHE A 41 17.91 -4.63 -8.08
CA PHE A 41 16.59 -3.98 -8.02
C PHE A 41 16.36 -3.36 -6.62
N PRO A 42 15.89 -2.10 -6.53
CA PRO A 42 15.79 -1.37 -5.26
C PRO A 42 14.54 -1.79 -4.45
N VAL A 43 14.45 -3.05 -4.03
CA VAL A 43 13.29 -3.63 -3.34
C VAL A 43 12.87 -2.79 -2.14
N LYS A 44 13.81 -2.35 -1.31
CA LYS A 44 13.53 -1.58 -0.09
C LYS A 44 12.82 -0.26 -0.41
N ASP A 45 13.30 0.48 -1.40
CA ASP A 45 12.75 1.78 -1.76
C ASP A 45 11.35 1.64 -2.36
N VAL A 46 11.15 0.60 -3.19
CA VAL A 46 9.83 0.28 -3.76
C VAL A 46 8.84 -0.11 -2.66
N VAL A 47 9.24 -0.94 -1.70
CA VAL A 47 8.39 -1.32 -0.56
C VAL A 47 8.02 -0.10 0.28
N SER A 48 8.99 0.76 0.63
CA SER A 48 8.71 2.02 1.34
C SER A 48 7.71 2.89 0.57
N GLY A 49 7.93 3.05 -0.74
CA GLY A 49 7.05 3.81 -1.63
C GLY A 49 5.62 3.29 -1.63
N ILE A 50 5.44 1.98 -1.75
CA ILE A 50 4.13 1.31 -1.67
C ILE A 50 3.47 1.61 -0.32
N LEU A 51 4.16 1.38 0.79
CA LEU A 51 3.61 1.61 2.13
C LEU A 51 3.14 3.05 2.30
N HIS A 52 3.96 4.02 1.86
CA HIS A 52 3.60 5.43 1.89
C HIS A 52 2.34 5.73 1.07
N LEU A 53 2.25 5.22 -0.17
CA LEU A 53 1.09 5.44 -1.04
C LEU A 53 -0.21 4.97 -0.37
N PHE A 54 -0.14 3.88 0.39
CA PHE A 54 -1.30 3.35 1.14
C PHE A 54 -1.51 3.97 2.52
N SER A 55 -0.61 4.83 2.99
CA SER A 55 -0.73 5.57 4.24
C SER A 55 -1.83 6.64 4.21
N SER A 56 -2.32 7.00 5.39
CA SER A 56 -3.25 8.12 5.58
C SER A 56 -2.60 9.49 5.35
N ARG A 57 -1.26 9.55 5.36
CA ARG A 57 -0.49 10.77 5.11
C ARG A 57 -0.33 11.06 3.61
N CYS A 58 -0.51 10.05 2.77
CA CYS A 58 -0.47 10.22 1.32
C CYS A 58 -1.78 10.85 0.85
N GLU A 59 -1.66 12.00 0.18
CA GLU A 59 -2.72 12.67 -0.57
C GLU A 59 -2.54 12.31 -2.07
N PRO A 60 -3.04 11.15 -2.54
CA PRO A 60 -2.67 10.62 -3.86
C PRO A 60 -3.18 11.49 -5.03
N GLU A 61 -4.17 12.35 -4.78
CA GLU A 61 -4.71 13.29 -5.76
C GLU A 61 -3.78 14.48 -6.01
N SER A 62 -2.91 14.83 -5.05
CA SER A 62 -1.94 15.93 -5.22
C SER A 62 -0.61 15.48 -5.84
N ILE A 63 -0.41 14.17 -6.03
CA ILE A 63 0.83 13.61 -6.56
C ILE A 63 0.81 13.61 -8.09
N ASN A 64 1.82 14.27 -8.68
CA ASN A 64 2.13 14.19 -10.10
C ASN A 64 2.82 12.84 -10.40
N ASP A 65 2.16 11.98 -11.17
CA ASP A 65 2.65 10.65 -11.54
C ASP A 65 4.01 10.71 -12.28
N ARG A 66 4.23 11.71 -13.13
CA ARG A 66 5.51 11.90 -13.84
C ARG A 66 6.71 12.23 -12.95
N GLN A 67 6.47 12.57 -11.69
CA GLN A 67 7.51 12.89 -10.71
C GLN A 67 7.42 11.97 -9.49
N LEU A 68 6.72 10.83 -9.61
CA LEU A 68 6.40 9.97 -8.49
C LEU A 68 7.64 9.48 -7.74
N GLN A 69 8.63 8.92 -8.44
CA GLN A 69 9.85 8.45 -7.78
C GLN A 69 10.60 9.60 -7.07
N VAL A 70 10.70 10.78 -7.68
CA VAL A 70 11.34 11.97 -7.08
C VAL A 70 10.57 12.45 -5.85
N TYR A 71 9.23 12.40 -5.91
CA TYR A 71 8.38 12.70 -4.77
C TYR A 71 8.63 11.69 -3.66
N LEU A 72 8.55 10.39 -3.95
CA LEU A 72 8.74 9.33 -2.95
C LEU A 72 10.12 9.43 -2.31
N HIS A 73 11.20 9.53 -3.08
CA HIS A 73 12.56 9.64 -2.55
C HIS A 73 12.76 10.78 -1.52
N LYS A 74 11.94 11.84 -1.58
CA LYS A 74 11.98 12.95 -0.62
C LYS A 74 11.10 12.76 0.61
N HIS A 75 10.12 11.85 0.56
CA HIS A 75 9.04 11.74 1.56
C HIS A 75 8.97 10.39 2.24
N VAL A 76 9.58 9.34 1.68
CA VAL A 76 9.65 8.03 2.32
C VAL A 76 10.91 7.83 3.14
N GLU A 77 10.73 7.12 4.25
CA GLU A 77 11.79 6.57 5.09
C GLU A 77 11.95 5.06 4.87
N SER A 78 12.55 4.34 5.83
CA SER A 78 12.66 2.88 5.76
C SER A 78 11.29 2.19 5.80
N PRO A 79 11.17 0.96 5.28
CA PRO A 79 9.90 0.24 5.27
C PRO A 79 9.25 0.12 6.66
N GLU A 80 10.06 -0.08 7.70
CA GLU A 80 9.59 -0.24 9.08
C GLU A 80 9.01 1.07 9.62
N VAL A 81 9.65 2.19 9.33
CA VAL A 81 9.17 3.53 9.70
C VAL A 81 7.87 3.83 8.96
N GLU A 82 7.85 3.63 7.64
CA GLU A 82 6.66 3.85 6.82
C GLU A 82 5.48 2.99 7.25
N TYR A 83 5.72 1.71 7.61
CA TYR A 83 4.70 0.86 8.18
C TYR A 83 4.13 1.44 9.48
N SER A 84 5.01 1.81 10.41
CA SER A 84 4.58 2.35 11.71
C SER A 84 3.75 3.63 11.58
N LEU A 85 4.06 4.47 10.59
CA LEU A 85 3.33 5.69 10.28
C LEU A 85 2.01 5.41 9.56
N THR A 86 1.95 4.34 8.77
CA THR A 86 0.75 3.89 8.04
C THR A 86 -0.25 3.22 8.98
N TRP A 87 0.22 2.38 9.90
CA TRP A 87 -0.60 1.61 10.84
C TRP A 87 -0.06 1.63 12.28
N PRO A 88 -0.11 2.77 12.98
CA PRO A 88 0.51 2.94 14.31
C PRO A 88 -0.10 2.08 15.43
N LYS A 89 -1.25 1.43 15.17
CA LYS A 89 -1.96 0.57 16.13
C LYS A 89 -1.67 -0.92 15.94
N ARG A 90 -0.79 -1.29 15.00
CA ARG A 90 -0.39 -2.68 14.71
C ARG A 90 0.91 -3.04 15.42
N THR A 91 1.13 -4.34 15.59
CA THR A 91 2.39 -4.85 16.15
C THR A 91 3.52 -4.77 15.13
N ALA A 92 4.76 -4.65 15.62
CA ALA A 92 5.95 -4.69 14.77
C ALA A 92 6.05 -6.02 14.00
N THR A 93 5.56 -7.13 14.56
CA THR A 93 5.54 -8.44 13.91
C THR A 93 4.64 -8.46 12.67
N GLU A 94 3.40 -7.97 12.78
CA GLU A 94 2.48 -7.84 11.63
C GLU A 94 3.07 -6.93 10.54
N GLY A 95 3.82 -5.91 10.94
CA GLY A 95 4.53 -5.03 10.00
C GLY A 95 5.64 -5.73 9.25
N GLN A 96 6.48 -6.48 9.97
CA GLN A 96 7.54 -7.24 9.34
C GLN A 96 6.98 -8.31 8.39
N GLU A 97 5.89 -8.99 8.76
CA GLU A 97 5.24 -9.97 7.89
C GLU A 97 4.76 -9.35 6.57
N LEU A 98 4.15 -8.16 6.60
CA LEU A 98 3.74 -7.46 5.39
C LEU A 98 4.94 -7.02 4.54
N ILE A 99 5.95 -6.44 5.17
CA ILE A 99 7.18 -5.98 4.50
C ILE A 99 7.88 -7.16 3.81
N ASP A 100 8.05 -8.27 4.53
CA ASP A 100 8.68 -9.49 4.01
C ASP A 100 7.88 -10.07 2.85
N LEU A 101 6.55 -10.07 2.95
CA LEU A 101 5.68 -10.60 1.91
C LEU A 101 5.74 -9.75 0.63
N ILE A 102 5.63 -8.41 0.73
CA ILE A 102 5.77 -7.53 -0.43
C ILE A 102 7.17 -7.69 -1.04
N SER A 103 8.21 -7.74 -0.21
CA SER A 103 9.59 -7.94 -0.66
C SER A 103 9.75 -9.27 -1.40
N GLN A 104 9.20 -10.36 -0.87
CA GLN A 104 9.23 -11.69 -1.50
C GLN A 104 8.46 -11.71 -2.83
N THR A 105 7.30 -11.06 -2.90
CA THR A 105 6.53 -10.94 -4.15
C THR A 105 7.34 -10.21 -5.22
N LEU A 106 7.99 -9.09 -4.86
CA LEU A 106 8.85 -8.34 -5.78
C LEU A 106 10.07 -9.17 -6.21
N SER A 107 10.82 -9.73 -5.27
CA SER A 107 11.99 -10.55 -5.56
C SER A 107 11.66 -11.77 -6.43
N SER A 108 10.52 -12.41 -6.20
CA SER A 108 10.07 -13.55 -7.02
C SER A 108 9.73 -13.10 -8.43
N ALA A 109 9.03 -11.98 -8.59
CA ALA A 109 8.71 -11.42 -9.90
C ALA A 109 9.98 -11.05 -10.70
N ILE A 110 10.97 -10.45 -10.03
CA ILE A 110 12.26 -10.09 -10.64
C ILE A 110 13.04 -11.34 -11.04
N ALA A 111 13.08 -12.37 -10.18
CA ALA A 111 13.72 -13.63 -10.51
C ALA A 111 13.05 -14.32 -11.72
N GLU A 112 11.72 -14.28 -11.80
CA GLU A 112 10.97 -14.83 -12.91
C GLU A 112 11.22 -14.05 -14.22
N TRP A 113 11.26 -12.72 -14.14
CA TRP A 113 11.59 -11.85 -15.27
C TRP A 113 12.97 -12.20 -15.85
N ASN A 114 13.97 -12.36 -14.98
CA ASN A 114 15.33 -12.76 -15.36
C ASN A 114 15.39 -14.18 -15.95
N HIS A 115 14.53 -15.09 -15.49
CA HIS A 115 14.55 -16.49 -15.93
C HIS A 115 13.83 -16.73 -17.28
N HIS A 116 12.69 -16.07 -17.50
CA HIS A 116 11.79 -16.39 -18.62
C HIS A 116 11.85 -15.41 -19.79
N GLY A 117 12.58 -14.31 -19.69
CA GLY A 117 12.63 -13.32 -20.76
C GLY A 117 11.22 -12.80 -21.10
N SER A 118 10.68 -11.93 -20.24
CA SER A 118 9.49 -11.09 -20.46
C SER A 118 8.10 -11.73 -20.63
N HIS A 119 7.92 -13.05 -20.72
CA HIS A 119 6.66 -13.60 -21.26
C HIS A 119 5.58 -14.06 -20.26
N ASN A 120 5.87 -14.23 -18.96
CA ASN A 120 4.90 -14.84 -18.04
C ASN A 120 4.43 -14.00 -16.85
N LEU A 121 5.16 -12.95 -16.46
CA LEU A 121 4.78 -12.10 -15.33
C LEU A 121 4.76 -10.63 -15.74
N THR A 122 3.60 -9.99 -15.55
CA THR A 122 3.37 -8.58 -15.85
C THR A 122 3.27 -7.78 -14.55
N VAL A 123 3.60 -6.49 -14.61
CA VAL A 123 3.44 -5.56 -13.47
C VAL A 123 2.04 -5.65 -12.85
N SER A 124 1.01 -5.85 -13.66
CA SER A 124 -0.38 -6.01 -13.22
C SER A 124 -0.55 -7.19 -12.26
N SER A 125 0.06 -8.35 -12.53
CA SER A 125 -0.02 -9.52 -11.64
C SER A 125 0.72 -9.33 -10.31
N VAL A 126 1.80 -8.56 -10.29
CA VAL A 126 2.52 -8.17 -9.07
C VAL A 126 1.69 -7.19 -8.25
N LEU A 127 1.14 -6.17 -8.92
CA LEU A 127 0.26 -5.18 -8.33
C LEU A 127 -0.96 -5.81 -7.66
N GLU A 128 -1.67 -6.71 -8.33
CA GLU A 128 -2.84 -7.41 -7.80
C GLU A 128 -2.51 -8.15 -6.50
N GLN A 129 -1.38 -8.87 -6.45
CA GLN A 129 -0.93 -9.57 -5.26
C GLN A 129 -0.62 -8.59 -4.13
N ILE A 130 0.13 -7.51 -4.40
CA ILE A 130 0.47 -6.49 -3.39
C ILE A 130 -0.80 -5.84 -2.83
N VAL A 131 -1.73 -5.45 -3.69
CA VAL A 131 -3.01 -4.84 -3.30
C VAL A 131 -3.84 -5.79 -2.45
N ASP A 132 -3.94 -7.08 -2.80
CA ASP A 132 -4.64 -8.08 -2.00
C ASP A 132 -4.06 -8.19 -0.57
N GLN A 133 -2.73 -8.17 -0.42
CA GLN A 133 -2.08 -8.24 0.89
C GLN A 133 -2.31 -6.98 1.72
N ILE A 134 -2.22 -5.79 1.09
CA ILE A 134 -2.53 -4.53 1.76
C ILE A 134 -4.00 -4.49 2.18
N MET A 135 -4.92 -4.98 1.33
CA MET A 135 -6.34 -5.07 1.64
C MET A 135 -6.62 -5.96 2.84
N LYS A 136 -5.98 -7.14 2.93
CA LYS A 136 -6.08 -8.03 4.10
C LYS A 136 -5.66 -7.34 5.39
N GLN A 137 -4.57 -6.55 5.35
CA GLN A 137 -4.08 -5.80 6.50
C GLN A 137 -4.98 -4.61 6.86
N GLN A 138 -5.54 -3.91 5.87
CA GLN A 138 -6.45 -2.80 6.08
C GLN A 138 -7.86 -3.20 6.54
N TYR A 139 -8.33 -4.40 6.19
CA TYR A 139 -9.65 -4.91 6.59
C TYR A 139 -9.85 -4.84 8.10
N VAL A 140 -8.80 -5.04 8.89
CA VAL A 140 -8.89 -4.99 10.35
C VAL A 140 -8.87 -3.55 10.90
N VAL A 141 -8.46 -2.54 10.13
CA VAL A 141 -8.37 -1.13 10.56
C VAL A 141 -9.70 -0.38 10.39
N PHE A 142 -10.38 -0.54 9.25
CA PHE A 142 -11.67 0.12 9.01
C PHE A 142 -12.79 -0.45 9.89
N HIS A 143 -12.75 -1.74 10.18
CA HIS A 143 -13.77 -2.38 11.03
C HIS A 143 -13.58 -2.14 12.53
N HIS A 144 -12.40 -1.69 12.99
CA HIS A 144 -12.19 -1.32 14.40
C HIS A 144 -12.36 0.17 14.67
N HIS A 145 -12.07 1.02 13.69
CA HIS A 145 -12.23 2.47 13.86
C HIS A 145 -13.71 2.89 13.89
N GLU A 146 -14.58 2.24 13.11
CA GLU A 146 -16.01 2.58 13.11
C GLU A 146 -16.82 1.92 14.24
N THR A 147 -16.35 0.83 14.85
CA THR A 147 -16.96 0.33 16.10
C THR A 147 -16.61 1.23 17.29
N THR A 148 -15.38 1.75 17.35
CA THR A 148 -14.96 2.63 18.45
C THR A 148 -15.54 4.06 18.36
N THR A 149 -15.76 4.64 17.16
CA THR A 149 -16.50 5.91 17.06
C THR A 149 -18.01 5.77 17.28
N ARG A 150 -18.60 4.58 17.09
CA ARG A 150 -20.01 4.33 17.43
C ARG A 150 -20.21 4.23 18.95
N ASP A 151 -19.22 3.72 19.68
CA ASP A 151 -19.28 3.60 21.14
C ASP A 151 -18.95 4.91 21.89
N GLN A 152 -18.29 5.88 21.26
CA GLN A 152 -18.06 7.21 21.89
C GLN A 152 -19.07 8.29 21.44
N GLY A 153 -19.94 8.01 20.47
CA GLY A 153 -20.83 9.00 19.86
C GLY A 153 -22.33 8.84 20.15
N GLY A 154 -22.75 8.04 21.14
CA GLY A 154 -24.14 7.59 21.16
C GLY A 154 -24.79 7.20 22.49
N PHE A 155 -24.37 7.70 23.66
CA PHE A 155 -25.18 7.63 24.89
C PHE A 155 -25.01 8.88 25.78
N ASN A 156 -25.09 10.07 25.18
CA ASN A 156 -25.50 11.27 25.92
C ASN A 156 -26.80 11.80 25.29
N GLY A 157 -27.81 10.94 25.32
CA GLY A 157 -29.20 11.33 25.14
C GLY A 157 -29.63 12.16 26.34
N LYS A 158 -29.84 13.46 26.10
CA LYS A 158 -30.47 14.44 26.98
C LYS A 158 -31.57 13.79 27.84
N VAL A 159 -31.38 13.80 29.16
CA VAL A 159 -32.51 13.76 30.10
C VAL A 159 -33.27 15.07 29.91
N LYS A 160 -34.40 15.02 29.20
CA LYS A 160 -35.39 16.09 29.27
C LYS A 160 -36.17 15.89 30.56
N SER A 161 -36.03 16.89 31.45
CA SER A 161 -37.00 17.45 32.40
C SER A 161 -38.08 16.52 32.94
#